data_AF-A0A484WSD8-F1
#
_entry.id   AF-A0A484WSD8-F1
#
_cell.length_a   1.000
_cell.length_b   1.000
_cell.length_c   1.000
_cell.angle_alpha   90.00
_cell.angle_beta   90.00
_cell.angle_gamma   90.00
#
_symmetry.space_group_name_H-M   'P 1'
#
loop_
_entity.id
_entity.type
_entity.pdbx_description
1 polymer ?
#
loop_
_entity_poly.entity_id
_entity_poly.type
_entity_poly.pdbx_seq_one_letter_code
_entity_poly.pdbx_strand_id
1 'polypeptide(L)'
;MAQPLKNPSFELNSALLSRARVYLLKSLSTEDIEQVLTQAMEDKTRGYGGQDIVLPDETRRAIAELVNGDARRALNTLEMMADMAEVDDSGKRVLKPELLTEIAGERSARFDNKGDRFLRSDFRIA
;
A
#
# COMPACT_ATOMS: atom_id res chain seq x y z
N MET A 1 5.84 -1.67 -24.70
CA MET A 1 4.89 -0.57 -24.95
C MET A 1 3.68 -0.78 -24.04
N ALA A 2 3.49 0.05 -23.02
CA ALA A 2 2.36 -0.05 -22.09
C ALA A 2 1.08 0.43 -22.78
N GLN A 3 0.00 -0.36 -22.72
CA GLN A 3 -1.31 0.07 -23.21
C GLN A 3 -1.91 1.09 -22.22
N PRO A 4 -2.38 2.26 -22.67
CA PRO A 4 -3.03 3.22 -21.78
C PRO A 4 -4.31 2.60 -21.20
N LEU A 5 -4.61 2.90 -19.93
CA LEU A 5 -5.88 2.58 -19.27
C LEU A 5 -7.03 3.05 -20.17
N LYS A 6 -7.62 2.14 -20.94
CA LYS A 6 -8.79 2.47 -21.75
C LYS A 6 -9.98 2.62 -20.82
N ASN A 7 -10.64 3.77 -20.93
CA ASN A 7 -11.86 4.07 -20.19
C ASN A 7 -12.92 3.00 -20.52
N PRO A 8 -13.42 2.23 -19.53
CA PRO A 8 -14.36 1.14 -19.76
C PRO A 8 -15.67 1.59 -20.44
N SER A 9 -16.00 2.88 -20.40
CA SER A 9 -17.15 3.43 -21.11
C SER A 9 -17.08 3.29 -22.64
N PHE A 10 -15.88 3.07 -23.22
CA PHE A 10 -15.69 3.05 -24.68
C PHE A 10 -15.80 1.64 -25.31
N GLU A 11 -15.70 0.56 -24.52
CA GLU A 11 -15.77 -0.83 -25.00
C GLU A 11 -17.06 -1.57 -24.56
N LEU A 12 -17.93 -0.91 -23.78
CA LEU A 12 -19.16 -1.52 -23.27
C LEU A 12 -20.38 -1.21 -24.16
N ASN A 13 -21.02 -2.28 -24.66
CA ASN A 13 -22.30 -2.23 -25.39
C ASN A 13 -23.35 -1.45 -24.60
N SER A 14 -24.01 -0.49 -25.24
CA SER A 14 -25.03 0.40 -24.65
C SER A 14 -26.19 -0.33 -23.95
N ALA A 15 -26.47 -1.58 -24.31
CA ALA A 15 -27.45 -2.43 -23.62
C ALA A 15 -27.04 -2.88 -22.20
N LEU A 16 -25.72 -2.88 -21.89
CA LEU A 16 -25.20 -3.21 -20.55
C LEU A 16 -25.14 -1.98 -19.66
N LEU A 17 -24.78 -0.81 -20.22
CA LEU A 17 -24.77 0.46 -19.49
C LEU A 17 -26.17 0.90 -19.04
N SER A 18 -27.25 0.42 -19.67
CA SER A 18 -28.63 0.70 -19.23
C SER A 18 -29.05 -0.08 -17.96
N ARG A 19 -28.27 -1.11 -17.57
CA ARG A 19 -28.52 -1.94 -16.38
C ARG A 19 -27.39 -1.90 -15.35
N ALA A 20 -26.25 -1.31 -15.69
CA ALA A 20 -25.10 -1.18 -14.82
C ALA A 20 -24.97 0.27 -14.33
N ARG A 21 -24.84 0.47 -13.01
CA ARG A 21 -24.47 1.78 -12.44
C ARG A 21 -22.97 1.94 -12.50
N VAL A 22 -22.51 3.02 -13.13
CA VAL A 22 -21.09 3.40 -13.15
C VAL A 22 -20.81 4.28 -11.94
N TYR A 23 -19.85 3.87 -11.11
CA TYR A 23 -19.36 4.65 -9.98
C TYR A 23 -17.94 5.13 -10.28
N LEU A 24 -17.72 6.45 -10.21
CA LEU A 24 -16.39 7.03 -10.29
C LEU A 24 -15.79 7.04 -8.88
N LEU A 25 -14.76 6.23 -8.67
CA LEU A 25 -13.97 6.27 -7.45
C LEU A 25 -12.97 7.42 -7.53
N LYS A 26 -12.90 8.21 -6.47
CA LYS A 26 -11.88 9.26 -6.32
C LYS A 26 -10.69 8.68 -5.57
N SER A 27 -9.50 9.21 -5.83
CA SER A 27 -8.33 8.96 -5.00
C SER A 27 -8.61 9.42 -3.57
N LEU A 28 -8.07 8.68 -2.60
CA LEU A 28 -8.16 9.04 -1.19
C LEU A 28 -7.33 10.29 -0.89
N SER A 29 -7.76 11.09 0.08
CA SER A 29 -6.93 12.20 0.56
C SER A 29 -5.75 11.70 1.39
N THR A 30 -4.79 12.56 1.68
CA THR A 30 -3.67 12.23 2.58
C THR A 30 -4.19 11.81 3.95
N GLU A 31 -5.20 12.51 4.47
CA GLU A 31 -5.83 12.23 5.76
C GLU A 31 -6.55 10.88 5.76
N ASP A 32 -7.24 10.53 4.67
CA ASP A 32 -7.87 9.21 4.52
C ASP A 32 -6.82 8.09 4.55
N ILE A 33 -5.66 8.30 3.92
CA ILE A 33 -4.57 7.33 3.96
C ILE A 33 -3.97 7.22 5.37
N GLU A 34 -3.78 8.33 6.08
CA GLU A 34 -3.33 8.30 7.47
C GLU A 34 -4.31 7.52 8.37
N GLN A 35 -5.62 7.67 8.16
CA GLN A 35 -6.63 6.89 8.87
C GLN A 35 -6.52 5.39 8.56
N VAL A 36 -6.34 5.02 7.29
CA VAL A 36 -6.13 3.61 6.89
C VAL A 36 -4.89 3.02 7.57
N LEU A 37 -3.79 3.76 7.62
CA LEU A 37 -2.57 3.33 8.29
C LEU A 37 -2.78 3.18 9.80
N THR A 38 -3.47 4.12 10.42
CA THR A 38 -3.80 4.07 11.86
C THR A 38 -4.66 2.86 12.18
N GLN A 39 -5.70 2.61 11.36
CA GLN A 39 -6.56 1.44 11.51
C GLN A 39 -5.76 0.13 11.42
N ALA A 40 -4.81 0.04 10.49
CA ALA A 40 -3.94 -1.13 10.38
C ALA A 40 -2.99 -1.29 11.58
N MET A 41 -2.54 -0.20 12.19
CA MET A 41 -1.71 -0.25 13.40
C MET A 41 -2.50 -0.62 14.66
N GLU A 42 -3.79 -0.31 14.72
CA GLU A 42 -4.65 -0.58 15.89
C GLU A 42 -5.39 -1.93 15.81
N ASP A 43 -5.60 -2.49 14.62
CA ASP A 43 -6.31 -3.77 14.44
C ASP A 43 -5.46 -4.94 15.00
N LYS A 44 -5.92 -5.53 16.11
CA LYS A 44 -5.26 -6.65 16.81
C LYS A 44 -5.41 -8.00 16.11
N THR A 45 -6.32 -8.10 15.14
CA THR A 45 -6.68 -9.38 14.50
C THR A 45 -6.11 -9.51 13.09
N ARG A 46 -6.09 -8.41 12.34
CA ARG A 46 -5.69 -8.36 10.93
C ARG A 46 -4.59 -7.35 10.66
N GLY A 47 -4.13 -6.64 11.68
CA GLY A 47 -3.10 -5.62 11.59
C GLY A 47 -1.98 -5.83 12.60
N TYR A 48 -1.34 -4.73 12.99
CA TYR A 48 -0.18 -4.72 13.87
C TYR A 48 -0.53 -4.40 15.35
N GLY A 49 -1.82 -4.38 15.68
CA GLY A 49 -2.28 -4.10 17.03
C GLY A 49 -1.72 -5.11 18.03
N GLY A 50 -0.92 -4.63 18.98
CA GLY A 50 -0.29 -5.46 20.01
C GLY A 50 0.97 -6.19 19.59
N GLN A 51 1.58 -5.85 18.45
CA GLN A 51 2.85 -6.44 17.98
C GLN A 51 4.11 -5.62 18.35
N ASP A 52 4.00 -4.69 19.30
CA ASP A 52 5.07 -3.77 19.72
C ASP A 52 5.72 -2.99 18.56
N ILE A 53 4.92 -2.71 17.52
CA ILE A 53 5.32 -1.89 16.39
C ILE A 53 4.84 -0.46 16.62
N VAL A 54 5.74 0.50 16.48
CA VAL A 54 5.46 1.92 16.59
C VAL A 54 5.60 2.54 15.21
N LEU A 55 4.52 3.17 14.74
CA LEU A 55 4.51 4.00 13.55
C LEU A 55 4.46 5.48 13.99
N PRO A 56 5.58 6.20 13.93
CA PRO A 56 5.61 7.63 14.23
C PRO A 56 4.74 8.44 13.27
N ASP A 57 4.21 9.56 13.74
CA ASP A 57 3.30 10.43 12.98
C ASP A 57 3.97 10.97 11.71
N GLU A 58 5.25 11.33 11.79
CA GLU A 58 6.05 11.82 10.68
C GLU A 58 6.21 10.76 9.58
N THR A 59 6.45 9.49 9.95
CA THR A 59 6.53 8.38 9.01
C THR A 59 5.18 8.10 8.38
N ARG A 60 4.10 8.11 9.19
CA ARG A 60 2.73 7.89 8.70
C ARG A 60 2.37 8.91 7.62
N ARG A 61 2.63 10.18 7.89
CA ARG A 61 2.39 11.26 6.92
C ARG A 61 3.25 11.12 5.67
N ALA A 62 4.53 10.77 5.82
CA ALA A 62 5.42 10.56 4.69
C ALA A 62 4.96 9.40 3.79
N ILE A 63 4.43 8.30 4.36
CA ILE A 63 3.81 7.22 3.58
C ILE A 63 2.57 7.75 2.85
N ALA A 64 1.71 8.52 3.52
CA ALA A 64 0.49 9.05 2.93
C ALA A 64 0.77 9.97 1.72
N GLU A 65 1.79 10.83 1.83
CA GLU A 65 2.26 11.69 0.75
C GLU A 65 2.90 10.88 -0.40
N LEU A 66 3.63 9.80 -0.09
CA LEU A 66 4.29 8.95 -1.09
C LEU A 66 3.30 8.20 -2.01
N VAL A 67 2.16 7.77 -1.48
CA VAL A 67 1.24 6.86 -2.19
C VAL A 67 0.17 7.56 -3.02
N ASN A 68 0.06 8.89 -2.94
CA ASN A 68 -0.85 9.71 -3.74
C ASN A 68 -2.30 9.18 -3.76
N GLY A 69 -2.83 8.77 -2.60
CA GLY A 69 -4.22 8.33 -2.45
C GLY A 69 -4.50 6.86 -2.77
N ASP A 70 -3.48 6.02 -2.98
CA ASP A 70 -3.62 4.55 -3.11
C ASP A 70 -3.41 3.86 -1.73
N ALA A 71 -4.50 3.48 -1.08
CA ALA A 71 -4.48 2.77 0.22
C ALA A 71 -3.77 1.41 0.16
N ARG A 72 -3.87 0.69 -0.95
CA ARG A 72 -3.18 -0.60 -1.10
C ARG A 72 -1.67 -0.39 -1.15
N ARG A 73 -1.20 0.65 -1.84
CA ARG A 73 0.23 1.04 -1.80
C ARG A 73 0.66 1.47 -0.40
N ALA A 74 -0.21 2.13 0.36
CA ALA A 74 0.08 2.52 1.74
C ALA A 74 0.33 1.29 2.63
N LEU A 75 -0.61 0.35 2.64
CA LEU A 75 -0.52 -0.87 3.44
C LEU A 75 0.66 -1.76 3.04
N ASN A 76 0.94 -1.90 1.75
CA ASN A 76 2.12 -2.65 1.29
C ASN A 76 3.44 -1.99 1.71
N THR A 77 3.48 -0.65 1.79
CA THR A 77 4.66 0.07 2.27
C THR A 77 4.82 -0.12 3.77
N LEU A 78 3.73 -0.05 4.53
CA LEU A 78 3.72 -0.33 5.96
C LEU A 78 4.19 -1.76 6.27
N GLU A 79 3.72 -2.76 5.50
CA GLU A 79 4.15 -4.15 5.61
C GLU A 79 5.65 -4.32 5.36
N MET A 80 6.17 -3.77 4.26
CA MET A 80 7.61 -3.81 4.00
C MET A 80 8.43 -3.13 5.10
N MET A 81 7.95 -2.02 5.65
CA MET A 81 8.61 -1.36 6.78
C MET A 81 8.61 -2.24 8.03
N ALA A 82 7.49 -2.90 8.33
CA ALA A 82 7.38 -3.80 9.48
C ALA A 82 8.27 -5.05 9.35
N ASP A 83 8.45 -5.57 8.14
CA ASP A 83 9.33 -6.70 7.84
C ASP A 83 10.82 -6.35 7.92
N MET A 84 11.19 -5.13 7.53
CA MET A 84 12.58 -4.66 7.52
C MET A 84 13.00 -3.96 8.82
N ALA A 85 12.05 -3.55 9.66
CA ALA A 85 12.36 -2.86 10.90
C ALA A 85 13.06 -3.79 11.89
N GLU A 86 14.24 -3.36 12.33
CA GLU A 86 14.95 -4.03 13.40
C GLU A 86 14.24 -3.82 14.74
N VAL A 87 14.37 -4.83 15.61
CA VAL A 87 13.88 -4.78 16.97
C VAL A 87 14.90 -4.02 17.81
N ASP A 88 14.45 -2.99 18.52
CA ASP A 88 15.30 -2.25 19.45
C ASP A 88 15.60 -3.06 20.72
N ASP A 89 16.50 -2.54 21.56
CA ASP A 89 16.89 -3.18 22.83
C ASP A 89 15.70 -3.40 23.80
N SER A 90 14.57 -2.74 23.56
CA SER A 90 13.34 -2.86 24.35
C SER A 90 12.32 -3.84 23.76
N GLY A 91 12.65 -4.52 22.65
CA GLY A 91 11.76 -5.45 21.98
C GLY A 91 10.77 -4.79 21.01
N LYS A 92 10.89 -3.48 20.77
CA LYS A 92 9.97 -2.71 19.92
C LYS A 92 10.53 -2.49 18.52
N ARG A 93 9.64 -2.44 17.53
CA ARG A 93 9.99 -2.11 16.15
C ARG A 93 9.51 -0.70 15.85
N VAL A 94 10.44 0.22 15.61
CA VAL A 94 10.11 1.62 15.30
C VAL A 94 10.27 1.86 13.79
N LEU A 95 9.18 2.20 13.12
CA LEU A 95 9.14 2.44 11.68
C LEU A 95 9.62 3.87 11.39
N LYS A 96 10.93 4.09 11.32
CA LYS A 96 11.50 5.43 11.16
C LYS A 96 11.44 5.94 9.70
N PRO A 97 11.46 7.27 9.46
CA PRO A 97 11.45 7.83 8.12
C PRO A 97 12.65 7.44 7.24
N GLU A 98 13.79 7.13 7.83
CA GLU A 98 14.99 6.71 7.09
C GLU A 98 14.74 5.36 6.40
N LEU A 99 14.07 4.43 7.08
CA LEU A 99 13.67 3.13 6.53
C LEU A 99 12.70 3.29 5.36
N LEU A 100 11.80 4.27 5.43
CA LEU A 100 10.90 4.60 4.31
C LEU A 100 11.70 5.06 3.09
N THR A 101 12.75 5.87 3.30
CA THR A 101 13.62 6.35 2.23
C THR A 101 14.40 5.21 1.58
N GLU A 102 14.90 4.27 2.38
CA GLU A 102 15.58 3.07 1.90
C GLU A 102 14.64 2.20 1.04
N ILE A 103 13.42 1.93 1.54
CA ILE A 103 12.41 1.14 0.81
C ILE A 103 11.97 1.85 -0.47
N ALA A 104 11.76 3.17 -0.42
CA ALA A 104 11.40 3.96 -1.60
C ALA A 104 12.53 4.00 -2.63
N GLY A 105 13.79 4.11 -2.18
CA GLY A 105 14.99 4.08 -3.01
C GLY A 105 15.22 2.72 -3.67
N GLU A 106 15.12 1.63 -2.91
CA GLU A 106 15.17 0.27 -3.44
C GLU A 106 14.04 0.01 -4.43
N ARG A 107 12.82 0.49 -4.14
CA ARG A 107 11.70 0.38 -5.08
C ARG A 107 12.01 1.12 -6.36
N SER A 108 12.52 2.36 -6.32
CA SER A 108 12.93 3.08 -7.53
C SER A 108 13.95 2.30 -8.36
N ALA A 109 14.99 1.76 -7.71
CA ALA A 109 16.00 0.94 -8.35
C ALA A 109 15.44 -0.40 -8.88
N ARG A 110 14.44 -1.00 -8.22
CA ARG A 110 13.74 -2.22 -8.68
C ARG A 110 12.70 -1.93 -9.77
N PHE A 111 12.07 -0.76 -9.77
CA PHE A 111 11.09 -0.34 -10.78
C PHE A 111 11.78 -0.04 -12.12
N ASP A 112 13.00 0.52 -12.09
CA ASP A 112 13.83 0.64 -13.29
C ASP A 112 14.28 -0.74 -13.83
N ASN A 113 14.29 -1.76 -12.96
CA ASN A 113 14.79 -3.11 -13.27
C ASN A 113 13.71 -4.21 -13.40
N LYS A 114 12.40 -3.92 -13.36
CA LYS A 114 11.32 -4.94 -13.42
C LYS A 114 10.29 -4.71 -14.52
N GLY A 115 10.78 -4.70 -15.76
CA GLY A 115 10.20 -5.64 -16.71
C GLY A 115 10.56 -7.05 -16.24
N ASP A 116 9.55 -7.88 -16.00
CA ASP A 116 9.63 -9.30 -15.65
C ASP A 116 9.76 -9.72 -14.16
N ARG A 117 8.74 -10.49 -13.75
CA ARG A 117 8.77 -11.60 -12.79
C ARG A 117 8.67 -11.26 -11.29
N PHE A 118 7.45 -11.36 -10.74
CA PHE A 118 7.02 -12.47 -9.87
C PHE A 118 5.57 -12.23 -9.38
N LEU A 119 4.60 -12.90 -10.01
CA LEU A 119 3.26 -13.12 -9.49
C LEU A 119 3.06 -14.64 -9.46
N ARG A 120 2.58 -15.13 -8.32
CA ARG A 120 2.16 -16.51 -7.99
C ARG A 120 3.24 -17.46 -7.46
N SER A 121 3.14 -17.69 -6.16
CA SER A 121 3.24 -19.02 -5.56
C SER A 121 2.22 -19.03 -4.41
N ASP A 122 0.96 -19.30 -4.72
CA ASP A 122 0.34 -20.62 -4.53
C ASP A 122 0.24 -20.98 -3.04
N PHE A 123 -0.82 -20.45 -2.41
CA PHE A 123 -1.35 -20.96 -1.15
C PHE A 123 -1.93 -22.36 -1.43
N ARG A 124 -1.17 -23.40 -1.12
CA ARG A 124 -1.68 -24.77 -1.02
C ARG A 124 -1.89 -25.09 0.45
N ILE A 125 -3.16 -25.06 0.87
CA ILE A 125 -3.62 -25.77 2.05
C ILE A 125 -3.67 -27.26 1.67
N ALA A 126 -2.97 -28.10 2.43
CA ALA A 126 -3.26 -29.51 2.63
C ALA A 126 -2.83 -29.87 4.05
#